data_AF-A0A1E3IPW9-F1
#
_entry.id   AF-A0A1E3IPW9-F1
#
_cell.length_a   1.000
_cell.length_b   1.000
_cell.length_c   1.000
_cell.angle_alpha   90.00
_cell.angle_beta   90.00
_cell.angle_gamma   90.00
#
_symmetry.space_group_name_H-M   'P 1'
#
loop_
_entity.id
_entity.type
_entity.pdbx_description
1 polymer ?
#
loop_
_entity_poly.entity_id
_entity_poly.type
_entity_poly.pdbx_seq_one_letter_code
_entity_poly.pdbx_strand_id
1 'polypeptide(L)'
;MEPIVGESKRRVCYFFDSDIGNYHYRPGHPMKPTRIRMCHSLVMNYGLYKKMEIFRAKPATKREMSQFHTDDYVDFLYRINPDNASQFAKGQVKYNVGDDCPIFDGLFEYCSISAGGSMEGAARLSRDKCDIAVNWAGGLHHAKKSEASGFCYVNDIVLGILELLRYHQRVLYIDIDVHHGDGVEEAFYTTDRVMTCSFHKYGEFFPGTGGVRDNGYGKGKGYAINVPLRDGINDETYKSIFQPVIKRVIEWYQPGAIVLQCGSDSLSGDRLGSFNLSMRGHAACVRFVKSFSLPLLLLGGGGYTIKSVSRTWAYETGLAAGVELGRDLPNNEYWEYYGPDYELDVRPSNMTDQNTPEYLHKVREAVFEVLRDKNAAPSVPLQSVPKLRHDDEDDNEGEDDEDKDIRRPVRLWDKEKQHETSLSDSEDEGTGGRRHCKNYKENSVKKSQSKSPADIVIEEAPMIISEEVLKPSSQGVLEESSAPVSLLLSPTTDATQPIPLTSIASATTDADVEMEG
;
A
#
# COMPACT_ATOMS: atom_id res chain seq x y z
N MET A 1 -9.09 25.86 1.88
CA MET A 1 -7.98 25.24 1.14
C MET A 1 -7.40 26.30 0.22
N GLU A 2 -6.08 26.45 0.21
CA GLU A 2 -5.38 27.44 -0.61
C GLU A 2 -4.46 26.72 -1.60
N PRO A 3 -4.45 27.05 -2.90
CA PRO A 3 -3.49 26.47 -3.84
C PRO A 3 -2.05 26.78 -3.44
N ILE A 4 -1.15 25.80 -3.55
CA ILE A 4 0.27 26.00 -3.26
C ILE A 4 0.90 26.81 -4.41
N VAL A 5 1.35 28.03 -4.11
CA VAL A 5 1.90 28.96 -5.11
C VAL A 5 3.16 28.38 -5.76
N GLY A 6 3.19 28.40 -7.10
CA GLY A 6 4.35 27.97 -7.88
C GLY A 6 4.42 26.47 -8.13
N GLU A 7 3.41 25.70 -7.71
CA GLU A 7 3.36 24.26 -7.95
C GLU A 7 2.56 23.91 -9.22
N SER A 8 3.09 22.98 -10.02
CA SER A 8 2.38 22.45 -11.19
C SER A 8 1.25 21.52 -10.75
N LYS A 9 0.12 21.57 -11.48
CA LYS A 9 -0.99 20.64 -11.25
C LYS A 9 -0.50 19.21 -11.53
N ARG A 10 -0.65 18.32 -10.55
CA ARG A 10 -0.36 16.90 -10.67
C ARG A 10 -1.65 16.08 -10.62
N ARG A 11 -1.66 14.96 -11.34
CA ARG A 11 -2.73 13.97 -11.31
C ARG A 11 -2.53 13.10 -10.08
N VAL A 12 -3.49 13.15 -9.16
CA VAL A 12 -3.46 12.39 -7.91
C VAL A 12 -4.56 11.34 -7.95
N CYS A 13 -4.19 10.08 -7.72
CA CYS A 13 -5.12 9.00 -7.45
C CYS A 13 -5.09 8.67 -5.96
N TYR A 14 -6.26 8.48 -5.35
CA TYR A 14 -6.43 8.17 -3.95
C TYR A 14 -7.25 6.88 -3.81
N PHE A 15 -6.72 5.90 -3.09
CA PHE A 15 -7.34 4.60 -2.91
C PHE A 15 -8.00 4.48 -1.55
N PHE A 16 -9.28 4.09 -1.56
CA PHE A 16 -10.03 3.86 -0.34
C PHE A 16 -11.12 2.81 -0.55
N ASP A 17 -11.21 1.89 0.39
CA ASP A 17 -12.33 0.95 0.53
C ASP A 17 -13.07 1.26 1.83
N SER A 18 -14.40 1.35 1.77
CA SER A 18 -15.24 1.65 2.93
C SER A 18 -15.14 0.62 4.04
N ASP A 19 -14.78 -0.63 3.70
CA ASP A 19 -14.75 -1.75 4.64
C ASP A 19 -13.50 -1.68 5.54
N ILE A 20 -12.43 -1.01 5.11
CA ILE A 20 -11.15 -0.99 5.84
C ILE A 20 -11.27 -0.47 7.28
N GLY A 21 -12.19 0.48 7.52
CA GLY A 21 -12.39 1.08 8.84
C GLY A 21 -13.16 0.21 9.83
N ASN A 22 -13.77 -0.88 9.35
CA ASN A 22 -14.63 -1.78 10.12
C ASN A 22 -13.84 -2.95 10.74
N TYR A 23 -12.65 -3.26 10.23
CA TYR A 23 -11.79 -4.31 10.81
C TYR A 23 -11.25 -3.88 12.17
N HIS A 24 -11.20 -4.84 13.09
CA HIS A 24 -10.81 -4.61 14.48
C HIS A 24 -9.86 -5.70 14.97
N TYR A 25 -8.62 -5.32 15.32
CA TYR A 25 -7.57 -6.26 15.72
C TYR A 25 -7.94 -7.07 16.96
N ARG A 26 -8.19 -6.39 18.10
CA ARG A 26 -8.79 -6.94 19.33
C ARG A 26 -9.01 -5.80 20.34
N PRO A 27 -9.87 -5.98 21.35
CA PRO A 27 -9.99 -5.01 22.44
C PRO A 27 -8.62 -4.70 23.07
N GLY A 28 -8.33 -3.41 23.26
CA GLY A 28 -7.07 -2.92 23.83
C GLY A 28 -5.88 -2.83 22.86
N HIS A 29 -5.99 -3.39 21.65
CA HIS A 29 -4.90 -3.33 20.66
C HIS A 29 -4.67 -1.88 20.16
N PRO A 30 -3.40 -1.44 19.99
CA PRO A 30 -3.09 -0.08 19.58
C PRO A 30 -3.43 0.19 18.11
N MET A 31 -3.23 -0.78 17.21
CA MET A 31 -3.60 -0.66 15.80
C MET A 31 -5.12 -0.56 15.63
N LYS A 32 -5.58 0.54 15.06
CA LYS A 32 -7.01 0.84 14.82
C LYS A 32 -7.26 1.26 13.38
N PRO A 33 -7.70 0.35 12.49
CA PRO A 33 -8.00 0.66 11.10
C PRO A 33 -9.00 1.82 10.89
N THR A 34 -9.87 2.08 11.87
CA THR A 34 -10.78 3.24 11.89
C THR A 34 -10.09 4.59 11.63
N ARG A 35 -8.79 4.73 11.96
CA ARG A 35 -7.99 5.95 11.64
C ARG A 35 -7.98 6.28 10.14
N ILE A 36 -8.04 5.27 9.27
CA ILE A 36 -8.10 5.43 7.81
C ILE A 36 -9.45 6.03 7.40
N ARG A 37 -10.54 5.55 7.99
CA ARG A 37 -11.90 6.09 7.77
C ARG A 37 -12.04 7.52 8.31
N MET A 38 -11.42 7.82 9.45
CA MET A 38 -11.34 9.20 9.98
C MET A 38 -10.59 10.13 9.02
N CYS A 39 -9.46 9.69 8.47
CA CYS A 39 -8.74 10.44 7.44
C CYS A 39 -9.61 10.67 6.20
N HIS A 40 -10.25 9.62 5.69
CA HIS A 40 -11.15 9.72 4.53
C HIS A 40 -12.28 10.72 4.78
N SER A 41 -12.89 10.70 5.97
CA SER A 41 -13.92 11.67 6.35
C SER A 41 -13.41 13.12 6.29
N LEU A 42 -12.19 13.39 6.76
CA LEU A 42 -11.58 14.73 6.63
C LEU A 42 -11.32 15.09 5.16
N VAL A 43 -10.77 14.16 4.38
CA VAL A 43 -10.53 14.34 2.94
C VAL A 43 -11.81 14.75 2.20
N MET A 44 -12.92 14.08 2.49
CA MET A 44 -14.22 14.39 1.88
C MET A 44 -14.74 15.76 2.34
N ASN A 45 -14.70 16.04 3.64
CA ASN A 45 -15.27 17.27 4.22
C ASN A 45 -14.44 18.54 3.94
N TYR A 46 -13.12 18.40 3.72
CA TYR A 46 -12.31 19.50 3.19
C TYR A 46 -12.58 19.78 1.70
N GLY A 47 -13.21 18.84 0.99
CA GLY A 47 -13.48 18.96 -0.45
C GLY A 47 -12.32 18.52 -1.34
N LEU A 48 -11.37 17.74 -0.81
CA LEU A 48 -10.20 17.26 -1.57
C LEU A 48 -10.58 16.30 -2.70
N TYR A 49 -11.70 15.58 -2.58
CA TYR A 49 -12.24 14.72 -3.65
C TYR A 49 -12.48 15.45 -4.98
N LYS A 50 -12.59 16.78 -4.98
CA LYS A 50 -12.73 17.60 -6.20
C LYS A 50 -11.40 17.86 -6.91
N LYS A 51 -10.28 17.47 -6.30
CA LYS A 51 -8.91 17.76 -6.77
C LYS A 51 -8.12 16.51 -7.13
N MET A 52 -8.68 15.32 -6.88
CA MET A 52 -8.04 14.03 -7.09
C MET A 52 -9.08 12.99 -7.51
N GLU A 53 -8.63 11.91 -8.13
CA GLU A 53 -9.49 10.79 -8.48
C GLU A 53 -9.50 9.77 -7.35
N ILE A 54 -10.69 9.39 -6.89
CA ILE A 54 -10.86 8.41 -5.81
C ILE A 54 -11.22 7.06 -6.43
N PHE A 55 -10.46 6.02 -6.07
CA PHE A 55 -10.65 4.67 -6.56
C PHE A 55 -10.89 3.70 -5.41
N ARG A 56 -11.72 2.70 -5.68
CA ARG A 56 -11.78 1.46 -4.91
C ARG A 56 -10.95 0.42 -5.66
N ALA A 57 -9.77 0.09 -5.14
CA ALA A 57 -8.93 -0.95 -5.74
C ALA A 57 -9.59 -2.33 -5.60
N LYS A 58 -9.33 -3.22 -6.55
CA LYS A 58 -9.70 -4.63 -6.39
C LYS A 58 -8.86 -5.22 -5.24
N PRO A 59 -9.46 -5.98 -4.30
CA PRO A 59 -8.70 -6.68 -3.28
C PRO A 59 -7.65 -7.61 -3.90
N ALA A 60 -6.42 -7.58 -3.39
CA ALA A 60 -5.34 -8.41 -3.89
C ALA A 60 -5.67 -9.90 -3.72
N THR A 61 -5.41 -10.67 -4.77
CA THR A 61 -5.61 -12.11 -4.77
C THR A 61 -4.47 -12.82 -4.04
N LYS A 62 -4.71 -14.07 -3.59
CA LYS A 62 -3.66 -14.94 -3.03
C LYS A 62 -2.44 -15.05 -3.94
N ARG A 63 -2.66 -15.12 -5.25
CA ARG A 63 -1.60 -15.26 -6.24
C ARG A 63 -0.74 -13.99 -6.32
N GLU A 64 -1.35 -12.83 -6.22
CA GLU A 64 -0.63 -11.55 -6.18
C GLU A 64 0.19 -11.41 -4.90
N MET A 65 -0.37 -11.74 -3.75
CA MET A 65 0.37 -11.74 -2.48
C MET A 65 1.57 -12.71 -2.50
N SER A 66 1.41 -13.86 -3.18
CA SER A 66 2.46 -14.88 -3.30
C SER A 66 3.58 -14.51 -4.28
N GLN A 67 3.54 -13.34 -4.92
CA GLN A 67 4.69 -12.82 -5.67
C GLN A 67 5.88 -12.53 -4.74
N PHE A 68 5.61 -12.18 -3.48
CA PHE A 68 6.64 -12.02 -2.45
C PHE A 68 6.53 -13.08 -1.36
N HIS A 69 5.33 -13.24 -0.79
CA HIS A 69 5.11 -14.14 0.33
C HIS A 69 5.13 -15.61 -0.10
N THR A 70 5.42 -16.52 0.83
CA THR A 70 5.32 -17.96 0.53
C THR A 70 3.87 -18.41 0.39
N ASP A 71 3.61 -19.31 -0.56
CA ASP A 71 2.27 -19.84 -0.84
C ASP A 71 1.62 -20.40 0.44
N ASP A 72 2.39 -21.15 1.25
CA ASP A 72 1.91 -21.74 2.50
C ASP A 72 1.53 -20.70 3.56
N TYR A 73 2.19 -19.54 3.59
CA TYR A 73 1.87 -18.45 4.52
C TYR A 73 0.60 -17.72 4.08
N VAL A 74 0.47 -17.43 2.77
CA VAL A 74 -0.73 -16.79 2.22
C VAL A 74 -1.95 -17.71 2.35
N ASP A 75 -1.81 -19.02 2.10
CA ASP A 75 -2.89 -19.99 2.31
C ASP A 75 -3.28 -20.13 3.78
N PHE A 76 -2.32 -20.01 4.70
CA PHE A 76 -2.61 -19.93 6.14
C PHE A 76 -3.44 -18.68 6.48
N LEU A 77 -3.01 -17.48 6.05
CA LEU A 77 -3.75 -16.23 6.28
C LEU A 77 -5.16 -16.27 5.67
N TYR A 78 -5.32 -16.93 4.52
CA TYR A 78 -6.61 -17.09 3.86
C TYR A 78 -7.58 -18.01 4.62
N ARG A 79 -7.06 -19.02 5.34
CA ARG A 79 -7.88 -20.02 6.03
C ARG A 79 -8.13 -19.68 7.49
N ILE A 80 -7.20 -18.99 8.15
CA ILE A 80 -7.27 -18.71 9.57
C ILE A 80 -8.42 -17.75 9.89
N ASN A 81 -9.22 -18.10 10.89
CA ASN A 81 -10.25 -17.23 11.46
C ASN A 81 -10.40 -17.53 12.96
N PRO A 82 -11.11 -16.67 13.72
CA PRO A 82 -11.29 -16.88 15.16
C PRO A 82 -11.90 -18.25 15.52
N ASP A 83 -12.83 -18.77 14.71
CA ASP A 83 -13.52 -20.04 14.96
C ASP A 83 -12.59 -21.26 14.85
N ASN A 84 -11.65 -21.22 13.91
CA ASN A 84 -10.74 -22.33 13.63
C ASN A 84 -9.33 -22.14 14.23
N ALA A 85 -9.07 -21.03 14.93
CA ALA A 85 -7.76 -20.67 15.47
C ALA A 85 -7.09 -21.83 16.24
N SER A 86 -7.84 -22.54 17.09
CA SER A 86 -7.35 -23.68 17.87
C SER A 86 -6.80 -24.83 17.01
N GLN A 87 -7.38 -25.06 15.82
CA GLN A 87 -6.95 -26.10 14.87
C GLN A 87 -5.64 -25.72 14.16
N PHE A 88 -5.34 -24.42 14.09
CA PHE A 88 -4.19 -23.85 13.42
C PHE A 88 -3.05 -23.44 14.38
N ALA A 89 -3.04 -23.95 15.61
CA ALA A 89 -2.04 -23.58 16.63
C ALA A 89 -0.58 -23.72 16.17
N LYS A 90 -0.26 -24.74 15.37
CA LYS A 90 1.09 -24.90 14.79
C LYS A 90 1.43 -23.81 13.76
N GLY A 91 0.45 -23.41 12.96
CA GLY A 91 0.60 -22.34 11.97
C GLY A 91 0.78 -20.97 12.64
N GLN A 92 0.03 -20.71 13.71
CA GLN A 92 0.16 -19.50 14.52
C GLN A 92 1.60 -19.28 15.02
N VAL A 93 2.21 -20.32 15.60
CA VAL A 93 3.61 -20.24 16.06
C VAL A 93 4.59 -20.11 14.89
N LYS A 94 4.40 -20.89 13.82
CA LYS A 94 5.29 -20.87 12.64
C LYS A 94 5.32 -19.51 11.95
N TYR A 95 4.16 -18.84 11.88
CA TYR A 95 3.97 -17.62 11.10
C TYR A 95 3.86 -16.37 11.97
N ASN A 96 4.16 -16.49 13.27
CA ASN A 96 4.13 -15.40 14.25
C ASN A 96 2.79 -14.64 14.30
N VAL A 97 1.69 -15.39 14.22
CA VAL A 97 0.31 -14.86 14.33
C VAL A 97 -0.29 -15.31 15.65
N GLY A 98 -0.65 -14.35 16.50
CA GLY A 98 -1.25 -14.61 17.81
C GLY A 98 -1.19 -13.40 18.74
N ASP A 99 0.00 -13.07 19.26
CA ASP A 99 0.14 -12.04 20.28
C ASP A 99 0.04 -10.63 19.69
N ASP A 100 1.14 -10.04 19.23
CA ASP A 100 1.14 -8.71 18.60
C ASP A 100 0.37 -8.72 17.28
N CYS A 101 0.33 -9.84 16.56
CA CYS A 101 -0.40 -9.99 15.31
C CYS A 101 -1.64 -10.90 15.54
N PRO A 102 -2.74 -10.39 16.14
CA PRO A 102 -3.90 -11.21 16.50
C PRO A 102 -4.71 -11.70 15.30
N ILE A 103 -5.39 -12.83 15.50
CA ILE A 103 -6.41 -13.30 14.56
C ILE A 103 -7.70 -12.52 14.82
N PHE A 104 -8.30 -11.96 13.77
CA PHE A 104 -9.59 -11.28 13.83
C PHE A 104 -10.45 -11.59 12.60
N ASP A 105 -11.75 -11.33 12.71
CA ASP A 105 -12.70 -11.54 11.62
C ASP A 105 -12.36 -10.67 10.41
N GLY A 106 -12.19 -11.32 9.27
CA GLY A 106 -11.86 -10.64 8.02
C GLY A 106 -10.38 -10.24 7.88
N LEU A 107 -9.47 -10.90 8.59
CA LEU A 107 -8.02 -10.67 8.52
C LEU A 107 -7.51 -10.69 7.07
N PHE A 108 -7.88 -11.71 6.28
CA PHE A 108 -7.40 -11.84 4.91
C PHE A 108 -7.91 -10.72 4.01
N GLU A 109 -9.18 -10.33 4.17
CA GLU A 109 -9.81 -9.24 3.43
C GLU A 109 -9.16 -7.89 3.77
N TYR A 110 -8.85 -7.65 5.05
CA TYR A 110 -8.08 -6.49 5.50
C TYR A 110 -6.73 -6.40 4.77
N CYS A 111 -5.98 -7.50 4.73
CA CYS A 111 -4.71 -7.57 4.00
C CYS A 111 -4.88 -7.38 2.50
N SER A 112 -5.96 -7.92 1.93
CA SER A 112 -6.25 -7.86 0.49
C SER A 112 -6.57 -6.44 0.04
N ILE A 113 -7.33 -5.67 0.82
CA ILE A 113 -7.63 -4.26 0.54
C ILE A 113 -6.34 -3.42 0.59
N SER A 114 -5.54 -3.62 1.64
CA SER A 114 -4.28 -2.90 1.83
C SER A 114 -3.31 -3.13 0.66
N ALA A 115 -3.05 -4.41 0.33
CA ALA A 115 -2.17 -4.80 -0.78
C ALA A 115 -2.72 -4.35 -2.16
N GLY A 116 -4.03 -4.51 -2.39
CA GLY A 116 -4.66 -4.13 -3.65
C GLY A 116 -4.51 -2.64 -3.96
N GLY A 117 -4.68 -1.78 -2.95
CA GLY A 117 -4.49 -0.34 -3.11
C GLY A 117 -3.06 0.05 -3.48
N SER A 118 -2.06 -0.59 -2.88
CA SER A 118 -0.64 -0.31 -3.15
C SER A 118 -0.20 -0.82 -4.53
N MET A 119 -0.66 -2.01 -4.93
CA MET A 119 -0.39 -2.59 -6.24
C MET A 119 -1.06 -1.81 -7.38
N GLU A 120 -2.35 -1.47 -7.25
CA GLU A 120 -3.07 -0.67 -8.25
C GLU A 120 -2.46 0.75 -8.36
N GLY A 121 -2.09 1.37 -7.22
CA GLY A 121 -1.39 2.65 -7.22
C GLY A 121 -0.05 2.58 -7.98
N ALA A 122 0.75 1.54 -7.74
CA ALA A 122 1.99 1.28 -8.47
C ALA A 122 1.77 1.05 -9.97
N ALA A 123 0.74 0.29 -10.35
CA ALA A 123 0.40 0.03 -11.75
C ALA A 123 -0.01 1.34 -12.48
N ARG A 124 -0.83 2.19 -11.84
CA ARG A 124 -1.23 3.50 -12.43
C ARG A 124 -0.07 4.47 -12.58
N LEU A 125 0.86 4.50 -11.62
CA LEU A 125 2.10 5.28 -11.74
C LEU A 125 2.95 4.79 -12.92
N SER A 126 3.09 3.47 -13.07
CA SER A 126 3.92 2.86 -14.11
C SER A 126 3.35 3.06 -15.53
N ARG A 127 2.02 3.15 -15.65
CA ARG A 127 1.29 3.36 -16.90
C ARG A 127 1.01 4.84 -17.21
N ASP A 128 1.68 5.76 -16.51
CA ASP A 128 1.52 7.21 -16.66
C ASP A 128 0.05 7.68 -16.57
N LYS A 129 -0.75 7.02 -15.72
CA LYS A 129 -2.15 7.40 -15.46
C LYS A 129 -2.26 8.39 -14.30
N CYS A 130 -1.25 8.46 -13.44
CA CYS A 130 -1.14 9.48 -12.40
C CYS A 130 0.33 9.82 -12.09
N ASP A 131 0.54 10.97 -11.45
CA ASP A 131 1.87 11.40 -11.01
C ASP A 131 2.09 11.06 -9.52
N ILE A 132 1.00 11.00 -8.75
CA ILE A 132 0.98 10.62 -7.33
C ILE A 132 -0.17 9.63 -7.10
N ALA A 133 0.12 8.52 -6.43
CA ALA A 133 -0.87 7.58 -5.92
C ALA A 133 -0.83 7.58 -4.38
N VAL A 134 -1.98 7.54 -3.73
CA VAL A 134 -2.11 7.59 -2.27
C VAL A 134 -2.91 6.40 -1.77
N ASN A 135 -2.34 5.59 -0.88
CA ASN A 135 -3.03 4.50 -0.19
C ASN A 135 -2.70 4.50 1.31
N TRP A 136 -3.55 5.15 2.12
CA TRP A 136 -3.37 5.20 3.57
C TRP A 136 -3.69 3.89 4.30
N ALA A 137 -4.32 2.91 3.61
CA ALA A 137 -4.51 1.57 4.15
C ALA A 137 -3.26 0.69 4.03
N GLY A 138 -2.30 1.09 3.19
CA GLY A 138 -1.01 0.44 3.01
C GLY A 138 0.06 0.93 3.98
N GLY A 139 1.31 0.57 3.69
CA GLY A 139 2.47 0.97 4.48
C GLY A 139 2.87 -0.03 5.57
N LEU A 140 2.44 -1.30 5.46
CA LEU A 140 2.66 -2.35 6.47
C LEU A 140 4.06 -2.96 6.34
N HIS A 141 5.07 -2.19 6.75
CA HIS A 141 6.49 -2.44 6.46
C HIS A 141 7.17 -3.59 7.23
N HIS A 142 6.57 -4.09 8.33
CA HIS A 142 7.19 -5.13 9.17
C HIS A 142 6.93 -6.55 8.68
N ALA A 143 5.92 -6.75 7.81
CA ALA A 143 5.56 -8.08 7.33
C ALA A 143 6.73 -8.71 6.57
N LYS A 144 7.06 -9.96 6.92
CA LYS A 144 8.17 -10.72 6.35
C LYS A 144 7.68 -11.65 5.25
N LYS A 145 8.62 -12.31 4.58
CA LYS A 145 8.31 -13.25 3.49
C LYS A 145 7.40 -14.41 3.93
N SER A 146 7.57 -14.91 5.17
CA SER A 146 6.84 -16.08 5.66
C SER A 146 6.34 -15.92 7.09
N GLU A 147 6.23 -14.70 7.62
CA GLU A 147 5.70 -14.46 8.97
C GLU A 147 5.14 -13.05 9.12
N ALA A 148 4.18 -12.90 10.02
CA ALA A 148 3.69 -11.60 10.47
C ALA A 148 4.66 -10.99 11.48
N SER A 149 4.70 -9.67 11.56
CA SER A 149 5.51 -8.96 12.55
C SER A 149 4.98 -7.54 12.72
N GLY A 150 5.07 -6.97 13.93
CA GLY A 150 4.73 -5.56 14.19
C GLY A 150 3.38 -5.13 13.62
N PHE A 151 2.32 -5.91 13.88
CA PHE A 151 0.95 -5.67 13.39
C PHE A 151 0.74 -5.88 11.88
N CYS A 152 1.79 -6.26 11.15
CA CYS A 152 1.80 -6.39 9.70
C CYS A 152 1.79 -7.87 9.28
N TYR A 153 0.86 -8.24 8.40
CA TYR A 153 0.71 -9.62 7.91
C TYR A 153 1.19 -9.77 6.47
N VAL A 154 0.77 -8.86 5.58
CA VAL A 154 1.17 -8.81 4.17
C VAL A 154 1.92 -7.51 3.93
N ASN A 155 3.06 -7.58 3.25
CA ASN A 155 3.90 -6.44 2.95
C ASN A 155 3.46 -5.81 1.62
N ASP A 156 2.45 -4.94 1.69
CA ASP A 156 1.89 -4.24 0.53
C ASP A 156 2.92 -3.37 -0.19
N ILE A 157 3.90 -2.84 0.55
CA ILE A 157 4.99 -2.01 0.03
C ILE A 157 5.87 -2.85 -0.91
N VAL A 158 6.30 -4.03 -0.47
CA VAL A 158 7.13 -4.91 -1.30
C VAL A 158 6.39 -5.30 -2.58
N LEU A 159 5.11 -5.63 -2.50
CA LEU A 159 4.29 -5.94 -3.67
C LEU A 159 4.16 -4.74 -4.62
N GLY A 160 3.92 -3.54 -4.09
CA GLY A 160 3.89 -2.30 -4.89
C GLY A 160 5.24 -1.99 -5.55
N ILE A 161 6.37 -2.19 -4.85
CA ILE A 161 7.70 -2.01 -5.41
C ILE A 161 7.98 -3.04 -6.52
N LEU A 162 7.58 -4.30 -6.34
CA LEU A 162 7.71 -5.32 -7.39
C LEU A 162 6.96 -4.93 -8.66
N GLU A 163 5.77 -4.34 -8.54
CA GLU A 163 5.01 -3.79 -9.67
C GLU A 163 5.76 -2.62 -10.33
N LEU A 164 6.26 -1.64 -9.55
CA LEU A 164 7.08 -0.53 -10.08
C LEU A 164 8.34 -1.03 -10.79
N LEU A 165 8.99 -2.08 -10.28
CA LEU A 165 10.20 -2.65 -10.88
C LEU A 165 9.96 -3.30 -12.25
N ARG A 166 8.70 -3.49 -12.67
CA ARG A 166 8.39 -3.94 -14.03
C ARG A 166 8.73 -2.85 -15.06
N TYR A 167 8.60 -1.57 -14.69
CA TYR A 167 8.76 -0.41 -15.59
C TYR A 167 9.93 0.50 -15.20
N HIS A 168 10.24 0.58 -13.91
CA HIS A 168 11.30 1.43 -13.38
C HIS A 168 12.56 0.62 -13.08
N GLN A 169 13.69 1.13 -13.58
CA GLN A 169 14.97 0.45 -13.38
C GLN A 169 15.39 0.42 -11.90
N ARG A 170 15.12 1.53 -11.22
CA ARG A 170 15.51 1.83 -9.85
C ARG A 170 14.31 2.44 -9.13
N VAL A 171 13.92 1.83 -8.02
CA VAL A 171 12.87 2.35 -7.13
C VAL A 171 13.51 2.76 -5.81
N LEU A 172 13.20 3.97 -5.33
CA LEU A 172 13.64 4.44 -4.02
C LEU A 172 12.49 4.29 -3.03
N TYR A 173 12.74 3.58 -1.94
CA TYR A 173 11.86 3.49 -0.80
C TYR A 173 12.35 4.42 0.31
N ILE A 174 11.49 5.33 0.77
CA ILE A 174 11.74 6.24 1.88
C ILE A 174 10.74 5.91 2.99
N ASP A 175 11.23 5.78 4.21
CA ASP A 175 10.44 5.42 5.38
C ASP A 175 10.64 6.45 6.50
N ILE A 176 9.53 7.09 6.91
CA ILE A 176 9.48 8.08 8.00
C ILE A 176 8.65 7.61 9.20
N ASP A 177 8.30 6.32 9.26
CA ASP A 177 7.80 5.68 10.47
C ASP A 177 8.82 5.76 11.61
N VAL A 178 8.36 5.77 12.86
CA VAL A 178 9.29 5.78 14.00
C VAL A 178 10.05 4.44 14.11
N HIS A 179 9.50 3.35 13.58
CA HIS A 179 10.10 2.03 13.55
C HIS A 179 10.93 1.84 12.28
N HIS A 180 11.99 1.02 12.37
CA HIS A 180 12.77 0.65 11.20
C HIS A 180 11.91 -0.19 10.23
N GLY A 181 11.91 0.19 8.95
CA GLY A 181 11.24 -0.51 7.83
C GLY A 181 11.89 -1.83 7.42
N ASP A 182 12.05 -2.71 8.40
CA ASP A 182 12.87 -3.91 8.34
C ASP A 182 12.37 -4.97 7.34
N GLY A 183 11.05 -5.15 7.17
CA GLY A 183 10.50 -6.10 6.19
C GLY A 183 10.79 -5.69 4.74
N VAL A 184 10.72 -4.38 4.44
CA VAL A 184 11.05 -3.86 3.12
C VAL A 184 12.55 -3.90 2.87
N GLU A 185 13.36 -3.52 3.86
CA GLU A 185 14.82 -3.62 3.80
C GLU A 185 15.28 -5.07 3.56
N GLU A 186 14.75 -6.03 4.32
CA GLU A 186 15.09 -7.45 4.18
C GLU A 186 14.72 -8.01 2.80
N ALA A 187 13.55 -7.65 2.27
CA ALA A 187 13.07 -8.10 0.96
C ALA A 187 14.02 -7.69 -0.18
N PHE A 188 14.69 -6.54 -0.05
CA PHE A 188 15.56 -5.99 -1.08
C PHE A 188 17.05 -5.92 -0.68
N TYR A 189 17.43 -6.54 0.43
CA TYR A 189 18.78 -6.41 1.03
C TYR A 189 19.94 -6.81 0.11
N THR A 190 19.65 -7.63 -0.90
CA THR A 190 20.64 -8.21 -1.83
C THR A 190 20.58 -7.65 -3.25
N THR A 191 19.73 -6.67 -3.53
CA THR A 191 19.57 -6.05 -4.86
C THR A 191 19.97 -4.58 -4.86
N ASP A 192 20.45 -4.11 -6.00
CA ASP A 192 20.80 -2.71 -6.28
C ASP A 192 19.72 -1.97 -7.08
N ARG A 193 18.61 -2.66 -7.40
CA ARG A 193 17.44 -2.08 -8.09
C ARG A 193 16.44 -1.40 -7.17
N VAL A 194 16.55 -1.63 -5.87
CA VAL A 194 15.77 -0.93 -4.85
C VAL A 194 16.74 -0.38 -3.84
N MET A 195 16.61 0.90 -3.52
CA MET A 195 17.31 1.51 -2.40
C MET A 195 16.32 1.78 -1.29
N THR A 196 16.60 1.31 -0.07
CA THR A 196 15.80 1.62 1.12
C THR A 196 16.48 2.72 1.93
N CYS A 197 15.71 3.69 2.40
CA CYS A 197 16.19 4.79 3.24
C CYS A 197 15.22 5.01 4.40
N SER A 198 15.59 4.59 5.60
CA SER A 198 14.73 4.65 6.79
C SER A 198 15.29 5.59 7.86
N PHE A 199 14.41 6.39 8.46
CA PHE A 199 14.71 7.32 9.56
C PHE A 199 13.89 6.93 10.79
N HIS A 200 14.51 6.28 11.76
CA HIS A 200 13.78 5.60 12.84
C HIS A 200 14.48 5.73 14.18
N LYS A 201 13.75 5.49 15.26
CA LYS A 201 14.33 5.33 16.60
C LYS A 201 15.16 4.05 16.65
N TYR A 202 16.37 4.15 17.20
CA TYR A 202 17.27 3.00 17.31
C TYR A 202 17.87 2.86 18.72
N GLY A 203 18.06 1.61 19.17
CA GLY A 203 18.46 1.24 20.53
C GLY A 203 17.58 0.14 21.10
N GLU A 204 17.12 0.29 22.34
CA GLU A 204 16.11 -0.58 22.96
C GLU A 204 14.70 -0.24 22.40
N PHE A 205 14.48 -0.52 21.12
CA PHE A 205 13.22 -0.22 20.43
C PHE A 205 12.93 -1.26 19.34
N PHE A 206 11.66 -1.56 19.12
CA PHE A 206 11.24 -2.46 18.04
C PHE A 206 11.58 -1.86 16.67
N PRO A 207 12.04 -2.65 15.67
CA PRO A 207 12.27 -4.10 15.67
C PRO A 207 13.69 -4.54 16.11
N GLY A 208 14.55 -3.61 16.55
CA GLY A 208 15.93 -3.92 16.97
C GLY A 208 16.96 -4.01 15.84
N THR A 209 16.56 -3.72 14.59
CA THR A 209 17.41 -3.63 13.39
C THR A 209 17.53 -2.18 12.90
N GLY A 210 18.31 -1.91 11.86
CA GLY A 210 18.43 -0.56 11.28
C GLY A 210 19.62 0.22 11.84
N GLY A 211 20.67 -0.47 12.27
CA GLY A 211 21.90 0.21 12.67
C GLY A 211 22.56 0.92 11.48
N VAL A 212 23.34 1.97 11.73
CA VAL A 212 24.05 2.70 10.66
C VAL A 212 25.01 1.82 9.82
N ARG A 213 25.37 0.64 10.34
CA ARG A 213 26.23 -0.35 9.67
C ARG A 213 25.45 -1.36 8.84
N ASP A 214 24.14 -1.44 9.03
CA ASP A 214 23.25 -2.30 8.25
C ASP A 214 23.05 -1.62 6.91
N ASN A 215 23.85 -2.02 5.92
CA ASN A 215 23.92 -1.34 4.63
C ASN A 215 23.83 -2.29 3.44
N GLY A 216 23.12 -3.41 3.59
CA GLY A 216 22.87 -4.38 2.52
C GLY A 216 23.98 -5.40 2.35
N TYR A 217 23.74 -6.39 1.49
CA TYR A 217 24.64 -7.51 1.24
C TYR A 217 24.79 -7.81 -0.25
N GLY A 218 25.94 -8.36 -0.66
CA GLY A 218 26.19 -8.70 -2.07
C GLY A 218 26.03 -7.49 -2.99
N LYS A 219 25.15 -7.60 -4.01
CA LYS A 219 24.84 -6.50 -4.93
C LYS A 219 24.12 -5.33 -4.25
N GLY A 220 23.26 -5.62 -3.26
CA GLY A 220 22.54 -4.61 -2.48
C GLY A 220 23.38 -3.90 -1.43
N LYS A 221 24.67 -4.26 -1.26
CA LYS A 221 25.56 -3.53 -0.36
C LYS A 221 25.66 -2.08 -0.82
N GLY A 222 25.39 -1.11 0.05
CA GLY A 222 25.36 0.33 -0.21
C GLY A 222 23.99 0.85 -0.64
N TYR A 223 22.98 -0.02 -0.76
CA TYR A 223 21.62 0.33 -1.17
C TYR A 223 20.59 0.20 -0.03
N ALA A 224 21.04 -0.09 1.18
CA ALA A 224 20.26 0.11 2.40
C ALA A 224 20.88 1.25 3.20
N ILE A 225 20.09 2.30 3.46
CA ILE A 225 20.48 3.51 4.17
C ILE A 225 19.65 3.62 5.43
N ASN A 226 20.32 3.56 6.58
CA ASN A 226 19.70 3.63 7.88
C ASN A 226 20.17 4.86 8.65
N VAL A 227 19.22 5.66 9.12
CA VAL A 227 19.44 6.88 9.90
C VAL A 227 18.90 6.64 11.33
N PRO A 228 19.72 6.07 12.23
CA PRO A 228 19.30 5.81 13.61
C PRO A 228 19.20 7.09 14.42
N LEU A 229 18.04 7.32 15.03
CA LEU A 229 17.70 8.51 15.82
C LEU A 229 17.37 8.14 17.27
N ARG A 230 17.37 9.16 18.13
CA ARG A 230 17.02 9.10 19.55
C ARG A 230 15.69 9.81 19.82
N ASP A 231 15.21 9.68 21.04
CA ASP A 231 13.94 10.25 21.48
C ASP A 231 13.87 11.78 21.32
N GLY A 232 12.66 12.28 21.12
CA GLY A 232 12.34 13.69 21.20
C GLY A 232 12.76 14.54 20.01
N ILE A 233 13.16 13.93 18.88
CA ILE A 233 13.53 14.70 17.68
C ILE A 233 12.40 15.63 17.25
N ASN A 234 12.71 16.91 17.06
CA ASN A 234 11.75 17.94 16.65
C ASN A 234 11.83 18.23 15.14
N ASP A 235 10.95 19.11 14.66
CA ASP A 235 10.82 19.46 13.24
C ASP A 235 12.11 20.02 12.63
N GLU A 236 12.76 20.98 13.30
CA GLU A 236 13.98 21.62 12.81
C GLU A 236 15.14 20.62 12.75
N THR A 237 15.31 19.83 13.80
CA THR A 237 16.34 18.80 13.91
C THR A 237 16.13 17.72 12.84
N TYR A 238 14.91 17.20 12.69
CA TYR A 238 14.58 16.18 11.70
C TYR A 238 14.81 16.68 10.27
N LYS A 239 14.38 17.92 9.97
CA LYS A 239 14.62 18.56 8.68
C LYS A 239 16.12 18.69 8.38
N SER A 240 16.94 19.01 9.38
CA SER A 240 18.39 19.21 9.23
C SER A 240 19.15 17.96 8.78
N ILE A 241 18.59 16.76 9.04
CA ILE A 241 19.15 15.48 8.63
C ILE A 241 18.43 14.89 7.41
N PHE A 242 17.09 14.96 7.38
CA PHE A 242 16.27 14.38 6.31
C PHE A 242 16.59 14.98 4.95
N GLN A 243 16.56 16.32 4.82
CA GLN A 243 16.72 16.97 3.52
C GLN A 243 18.10 16.72 2.90
N PRO A 244 19.23 16.88 3.62
CA PRO A 244 20.55 16.58 3.06
C PRO A 244 20.72 15.10 2.68
N VAL A 245 20.22 14.17 3.49
CA VAL A 245 20.32 12.72 3.21
C VAL A 245 19.51 12.36 1.98
N ILE A 246 18.22 12.70 1.93
CA ILE A 246 17.35 12.37 0.81
C ILE A 246 17.83 13.04 -0.49
N LYS A 247 18.28 14.29 -0.43
CA LYS A 247 18.86 14.96 -1.60
C LYS A 247 20.04 14.18 -2.15
N ARG A 248 20.99 13.81 -1.28
CA ARG A 248 22.21 13.09 -1.68
C ARG A 248 21.88 11.68 -2.18
N VAL A 249 20.88 11.02 -1.60
CA VAL A 249 20.36 9.72 -2.05
C VAL A 249 19.77 9.82 -3.45
N ILE A 250 18.88 10.78 -3.71
CA ILE A 250 18.24 10.95 -5.03
C ILE A 250 19.27 11.33 -6.11
N GLU A 251 20.19 12.26 -5.81
CA GLU A 251 21.25 12.67 -6.74
C GLU A 251 22.18 11.51 -7.13
N TRP A 252 22.46 10.62 -6.16
CA TRP A 252 23.35 9.48 -6.35
C TRP A 252 22.65 8.33 -7.06
N TYR A 253 21.51 7.89 -6.51
CA TYR A 253 20.78 6.70 -6.94
C TYR A 253 19.95 6.92 -8.20
N GLN A 254 19.53 8.17 -8.47
CA GLN A 254 18.71 8.55 -9.63
C GLN A 254 17.51 7.62 -9.84
N PRO A 255 16.59 7.50 -8.86
CA PRO A 255 15.43 6.62 -8.97
C PRO A 255 14.48 7.04 -10.08
N GLY A 256 13.78 6.08 -10.68
CA GLY A 256 12.71 6.32 -11.64
C GLY A 256 11.32 6.48 -11.00
N ALA A 257 11.14 5.97 -9.78
CA ALA A 257 9.94 6.12 -8.97
C ALA A 257 10.30 6.11 -7.48
N ILE A 258 9.46 6.74 -6.64
CA ILE A 258 9.61 6.80 -5.20
C ILE A 258 8.38 6.18 -4.52
N VAL A 259 8.62 5.34 -3.52
CA VAL A 259 7.61 4.93 -2.55
C VAL A 259 7.95 5.60 -1.22
N LEU A 260 7.04 6.40 -0.68
CA LEU A 260 7.20 7.07 0.61
C LEU A 260 6.15 6.51 1.57
N GLN A 261 6.62 5.76 2.57
CA GLN A 261 5.81 5.31 3.70
C GLN A 261 5.74 6.47 4.69
N CYS A 262 4.51 6.89 5.06
CA CYS A 262 4.24 8.04 5.93
C CYS A 262 3.71 7.58 7.30
N GLY A 263 4.47 6.71 7.97
CA GLY A 263 4.20 6.22 9.31
C GLY A 263 4.04 7.36 10.31
N SER A 264 2.82 7.52 10.82
CA SER A 264 2.41 8.68 11.62
C SER A 264 2.65 8.51 13.13
N ASP A 265 3.29 7.43 13.55
CA ASP A 265 3.75 7.23 14.94
C ASP A 265 5.05 7.97 15.25
N SER A 266 5.71 8.56 14.25
CA SER A 266 6.78 9.54 14.43
C SER A 266 6.28 10.92 14.91
N LEU A 267 4.96 11.12 15.00
CA LEU A 267 4.35 12.35 15.49
C LEU A 267 4.44 12.51 17.02
N SER A 268 4.50 13.76 17.45
CA SER A 268 4.38 14.18 18.85
C SER A 268 3.08 13.65 19.48
N GLY A 269 3.21 13.07 20.67
CA GLY A 269 2.08 12.55 21.45
C GLY A 269 1.46 11.28 20.87
N ASP A 270 2.17 10.55 20.02
CA ASP A 270 1.81 9.18 19.68
C ASP A 270 1.84 8.27 20.91
N ARG A 271 1.09 7.16 20.88
CA ARG A 271 0.98 6.24 22.03
C ARG A 271 2.18 5.29 22.16
N LEU A 272 2.85 4.97 21.06
CA LEU A 272 3.98 4.04 21.02
C LEU A 272 5.28 4.73 20.61
N GLY A 273 5.20 5.70 19.70
CA GLY A 273 6.37 6.47 19.26
C GLY A 273 6.84 7.51 20.28
N SER A 274 8.14 7.78 20.28
CA SER A 274 8.81 8.70 21.21
C SER A 274 9.50 9.88 20.49
N PHE A 275 9.06 10.21 19.29
CA PHE A 275 9.47 11.42 18.56
C PHE A 275 8.58 12.61 18.92
N ASN A 276 8.99 13.80 18.47
CA ASN A 276 8.33 15.06 18.79
C ASN A 276 8.00 15.87 17.52
N LEU A 277 7.70 15.19 16.40
CA LEU A 277 7.36 15.85 15.15
C LEU A 277 5.95 16.45 15.19
N SER A 278 5.80 17.66 14.70
CA SER A 278 4.50 18.23 14.38
C SER A 278 3.95 17.64 13.09
N MET A 279 2.65 17.83 12.84
CA MET A 279 2.05 17.52 11.53
C MET A 279 2.81 18.22 10.40
N ARG A 280 3.26 19.46 10.61
CA ARG A 280 3.94 20.26 9.59
C ARG A 280 5.37 19.78 9.36
N GLY A 281 6.07 19.36 10.40
CA GLY A 281 7.40 18.75 10.30
C GLY A 281 7.35 17.45 9.51
N HIS A 282 6.40 16.58 9.84
CA HIS A 282 6.17 15.32 9.11
C HIS A 282 5.83 15.57 7.64
N ALA A 283 4.84 16.43 7.38
CA ALA A 283 4.40 16.76 6.02
C ALA A 283 5.46 17.54 5.19
N ALA A 284 6.45 18.16 5.84
CA ALA A 284 7.59 18.76 5.15
C ALA A 284 8.43 17.70 4.42
N CYS A 285 8.43 16.45 4.89
CA CYS A 285 9.07 15.32 4.20
C CYS A 285 8.36 15.03 2.87
N VAL A 286 7.03 14.91 2.89
CA VAL A 286 6.20 14.74 1.69
C VAL A 286 6.43 15.88 0.71
N ARG A 287 6.40 17.14 1.18
CA ARG A 287 6.65 18.32 0.35
C ARG A 287 8.05 18.29 -0.29
N PHE A 288 9.07 17.88 0.46
CA PHE A 288 10.44 17.79 -0.03
C PHE A 288 10.59 16.70 -1.09
N VAL A 289 10.08 15.49 -0.83
CA VAL A 289 10.11 14.37 -1.79
C VAL A 289 9.32 14.71 -3.05
N LYS A 290 8.15 15.31 -2.91
CA LYS A 290 7.32 15.76 -4.04
C LYS A 290 8.08 16.73 -4.97
N SER A 291 8.94 17.58 -4.42
CA SER A 291 9.68 18.59 -5.21
C SER A 291 10.60 18.00 -6.30
N PHE A 292 11.02 16.75 -6.15
CA PHE A 292 11.86 16.05 -7.15
C PHE A 292 11.10 15.63 -8.41
N SER A 293 9.76 15.74 -8.42
CA SER A 293 8.92 15.53 -9.61
C SER A 293 9.07 14.14 -10.25
N LEU A 294 9.22 13.12 -9.41
CA LEU A 294 9.20 11.71 -9.80
C LEU A 294 7.82 11.08 -9.49
N PRO A 295 7.43 9.99 -10.19
CA PRO A 295 6.29 9.17 -9.81
C PRO A 295 6.37 8.79 -8.33
N LEU A 296 5.31 9.10 -7.57
CA LEU A 296 5.32 9.01 -6.11
C LEU A 296 4.13 8.19 -5.60
N LEU A 297 4.42 7.08 -4.92
CA LEU A 297 3.43 6.32 -4.16
C LEU A 297 3.53 6.74 -2.68
N LEU A 298 2.47 7.35 -2.15
CA LEU A 298 2.33 7.68 -0.73
C LEU A 298 1.55 6.58 -0.03
N LEU A 299 2.13 6.02 1.02
CA LEU A 299 1.52 4.95 1.81
C LEU A 299 1.35 5.39 3.26
N GLY A 300 0.46 4.71 3.97
CA GLY A 300 0.28 4.87 5.41
C GLY A 300 1.46 4.32 6.21
N GLY A 301 1.15 3.54 7.25
CA GLY A 301 2.13 3.05 8.20
C GLY A 301 1.60 3.02 9.63
N GLY A 302 2.49 3.09 10.61
CA GLY A 302 2.15 3.23 12.02
C GLY A 302 1.36 4.50 12.36
N GLY A 303 0.98 4.63 13.63
CA GLY A 303 0.20 5.75 14.16
C GLY A 303 -0.94 5.31 15.05
N TYR A 304 -0.83 5.61 16.34
CA TYR A 304 -1.65 5.03 17.40
C TYR A 304 -2.44 6.08 18.19
N THR A 305 -2.10 7.36 18.03
CA THR A 305 -3.01 8.48 18.35
C THR A 305 -3.89 8.81 17.14
N ILE A 306 -4.98 8.06 16.95
CA ILE A 306 -5.83 8.06 15.72
C ILE A 306 -6.28 9.45 15.22
N LYS A 307 -6.51 10.41 16.14
CA LYS A 307 -6.88 11.79 15.78
C LYS A 307 -5.72 12.58 15.16
N SER A 308 -4.49 12.30 15.57
CA SER A 308 -3.28 12.89 14.98
C SER A 308 -2.99 12.26 13.63
N VAL A 309 -3.18 10.93 13.51
CA VAL A 309 -3.07 10.22 12.23
C VAL A 309 -3.98 10.81 11.17
N SER A 310 -5.29 10.94 11.48
CA SER A 310 -6.26 11.45 10.51
C SER A 310 -5.97 12.87 10.07
N ARG A 311 -5.56 13.74 11.01
CA ARG A 311 -5.10 15.11 10.74
C ARG A 311 -3.92 15.15 9.77
N THR A 312 -2.85 14.41 10.09
CA THR A 312 -1.61 14.45 9.32
C THR A 312 -1.80 13.89 7.93
N TRP A 313 -2.40 12.72 7.78
CA TRP A 313 -2.65 12.14 6.46
C TRP A 313 -3.63 12.98 5.61
N ALA A 314 -4.62 13.63 6.22
CA ALA A 314 -5.49 14.56 5.49
C ALA A 314 -4.69 15.77 4.97
N TYR A 315 -3.83 16.36 5.81
CA TYR A 315 -2.95 17.45 5.42
C TYR A 315 -1.97 17.06 4.31
N GLU A 316 -1.36 15.88 4.41
CA GLU A 316 -0.47 15.33 3.38
C GLU A 316 -1.19 15.02 2.07
N THR A 317 -2.45 14.56 2.14
CA THR A 317 -3.31 14.40 0.96
C THR A 317 -3.56 15.75 0.28
N GLY A 318 -3.79 16.81 1.07
CA GLY A 318 -3.88 18.17 0.56
C GLY A 318 -2.60 18.58 -0.18
N LEU A 319 -1.43 18.37 0.45
CA LEU A 319 -0.14 18.64 -0.17
C LEU A 319 0.04 17.85 -1.46
N ALA A 320 -0.33 16.56 -1.51
CA ALA A 320 -0.29 15.76 -2.72
C ALA A 320 -1.15 16.39 -3.84
N ALA A 321 -2.38 16.80 -3.52
CA ALA A 321 -3.32 17.47 -4.42
C ALA A 321 -2.94 18.92 -4.78
N GLY A 322 -1.84 19.45 -4.26
CA GLY A 322 -1.34 20.80 -4.57
C GLY A 322 -2.08 21.92 -3.84
N VAL A 323 -2.71 21.62 -2.70
CA VAL A 323 -3.43 22.60 -1.88
C VAL A 323 -2.99 22.49 -0.42
N GLU A 324 -2.92 23.63 0.26
CA GLU A 324 -2.75 23.67 1.71
C GLU A 324 -4.12 23.68 2.40
N LEU A 325 -4.32 22.78 3.36
CA LEU A 325 -5.56 22.74 4.14
C LEU A 325 -5.58 23.86 5.17
N GLY A 326 -6.78 24.40 5.41
CA GLY A 326 -7.01 25.40 6.45
C GLY A 326 -6.88 24.81 7.85
N ARG A 327 -6.60 25.67 8.83
CA ARG A 327 -6.44 25.27 10.25
C ARG A 327 -7.72 24.70 10.85
N ASP A 328 -8.87 25.27 10.48
CA ASP A 328 -10.16 24.89 11.05
C ASP A 328 -10.63 23.54 10.47
N LEU A 329 -11.02 22.60 11.34
CA LEU A 329 -11.59 21.34 10.89
C LEU A 329 -13.02 21.55 10.37
N PRO A 330 -13.38 20.96 9.22
CA PRO A 330 -14.75 20.91 8.79
C PRO A 330 -15.55 19.93 9.65
N ASN A 331 -16.84 20.20 9.83
CA ASN A 331 -17.74 19.29 10.54
C ASN A 331 -17.75 17.92 9.83
N ASN A 332 -17.68 16.84 10.62
CA ASN A 332 -17.55 15.48 10.12
C ASN A 332 -18.10 14.46 11.15
N GLU A 333 -18.26 13.21 10.73
CA GLU A 333 -18.82 12.12 11.54
C GLU A 333 -18.05 11.86 12.85
N TYR A 334 -16.77 12.23 12.89
CA TYR A 334 -15.86 12.01 14.02
C TYR A 334 -15.55 13.30 14.78
N TRP A 335 -16.38 14.33 14.65
CA TRP A 335 -16.14 15.67 15.21
C TRP A 335 -15.66 15.66 16.67
N GLU A 336 -16.31 14.87 17.52
CA GLU A 336 -16.03 14.79 18.96
C GLU A 336 -14.61 14.28 19.28
N TYR A 337 -13.98 13.51 18.38
CA TYR A 337 -12.61 13.02 18.58
C TYR A 337 -11.56 14.14 18.53
N TYR A 338 -11.89 15.28 17.93
CA TYR A 338 -10.97 16.39 17.70
C TYR A 338 -11.00 17.48 18.77
N GLY A 339 -11.86 17.32 19.80
CA GLY A 339 -11.91 18.22 20.93
C GLY A 339 -10.60 18.23 21.76
N PRO A 340 -10.36 19.30 22.54
CA PRO A 340 -11.20 20.49 22.68
C PRO A 340 -10.94 21.57 21.60
N ASP A 341 -9.86 21.47 20.84
CA ASP A 341 -9.40 22.56 19.98
C ASP A 341 -10.08 22.60 18.60
N TYR A 342 -10.51 21.45 18.06
CA TYR A 342 -11.14 21.33 16.74
C TYR A 342 -10.30 21.90 15.57
N GLU A 343 -8.99 21.90 15.74
CA GLU A 343 -8.03 22.30 14.71
C GLU A 343 -7.40 21.08 14.04
N LEU A 344 -6.95 21.27 12.79
CA LEU A 344 -6.20 20.25 12.02
C LEU A 344 -4.81 20.01 12.60
N ASP A 345 -4.29 20.92 13.40
CA ASP A 345 -2.89 20.94 13.82
C ASP A 345 -2.53 19.81 14.82
N VAL A 346 -1.31 19.29 14.71
CA VAL A 346 -0.68 18.40 15.68
C VAL A 346 0.61 19.08 16.14
N ARG A 347 0.62 19.56 17.38
CA ARG A 347 1.70 20.41 17.90
C ARG A 347 2.82 19.59 18.53
N PRO A 348 4.08 20.07 18.46
CA PRO A 348 5.16 19.49 19.22
C PRO A 348 4.92 19.71 20.72
N SER A 349 5.42 18.78 21.53
CA SER A 349 5.44 18.86 22.99
C SER A 349 6.71 19.54 23.51
N ASN A 350 6.80 19.74 24.83
CA ASN A 350 8.01 20.22 25.51
C ASN A 350 9.05 19.10 25.79
N MET A 351 8.93 17.95 25.13
CA MET A 351 9.88 16.85 25.23
C MET A 351 11.30 17.30 24.82
N THR A 352 12.30 16.83 25.56
CA THR A 352 13.70 17.15 25.26
C THR A 352 14.20 16.35 24.07
N ASP A 353 14.80 17.02 23.09
CA ASP A 353 15.45 16.38 21.95
C ASP A 353 16.81 15.81 22.35
N GLN A 354 16.95 14.48 22.31
CA GLN A 354 18.20 13.78 22.65
C GLN A 354 19.18 13.68 21.47
N ASN A 355 18.82 14.22 20.31
CA ASN A 355 19.61 14.18 19.09
C ASN A 355 20.48 15.43 18.99
N THR A 356 21.61 15.43 19.72
CA THR A 356 22.51 16.58 19.69
C THR A 356 23.07 16.83 18.28
N PRO A 357 23.41 18.07 17.91
CA PRO A 357 24.00 18.38 16.61
C PRO A 357 25.25 17.54 16.29
N GLU A 358 26.07 17.24 17.31
CA GLU A 358 27.27 16.42 17.17
C GLU A 358 26.93 14.95 16.89
N TYR A 359 25.88 14.42 17.52
CA TYR A 359 25.38 13.07 17.24
C TYR A 359 24.90 12.97 15.80
N LEU A 360 24.05 13.90 15.37
CA LEU A 360 23.50 13.90 14.01
C LEU A 360 24.57 14.13 12.94
N HIS A 361 25.59 14.94 13.24
CA HIS A 361 26.74 15.10 12.36
C HIS A 361 27.43 13.76 12.11
N LYS A 362 27.70 12.99 13.16
CA LYS A 362 28.33 11.67 13.06
C LYS A 362 27.48 10.67 12.30
N VAL A 363 26.16 10.66 12.56
CA VAL A 363 25.22 9.80 11.82
C VAL A 363 25.23 10.16 10.33
N ARG A 364 25.14 11.46 10.00
CA ARG A 364 25.17 11.96 8.62
C ARG A 364 26.47 11.60 7.91
N GLU A 365 27.62 11.78 8.57
CA GLU A 365 28.92 11.40 8.02
C GLU A 365 28.96 9.90 7.72
N ALA A 366 28.56 9.06 8.68
CA ALA A 366 28.52 7.61 8.48
C ALA A 366 27.62 7.21 7.31
N VAL A 367 26.43 7.82 7.18
CA VAL A 367 25.54 7.61 6.02
C VAL A 367 26.19 8.05 4.71
N PHE A 368 26.88 9.20 4.69
CA PHE A 368 27.55 9.71 3.50
C PHE A 368 28.77 8.88 3.11
N GLU A 369 29.45 8.25 4.05
CA GLU A 369 30.52 7.28 3.77
C GLU A 369 29.96 6.04 3.03
N VAL A 370 28.77 5.56 3.42
CA VAL A 370 28.12 4.45 2.69
C VAL A 370 27.88 4.81 1.21
N LEU A 371 27.60 6.08 0.93
CA LEU A 371 27.36 6.62 -0.42
C LEU A 371 28.63 7.10 -1.16
N ARG A 372 29.84 6.96 -0.58
CA ARG A 372 31.08 7.53 -1.13
C ARG A 372 31.72 6.67 -2.23
N ASP A 373 31.55 5.35 -2.21
CA ASP A 373 32.50 4.43 -2.87
C ASP A 373 31.89 3.43 -3.88
N LYS A 374 30.67 3.65 -4.38
CA LYS A 374 29.97 2.70 -5.26
C LYS A 374 29.41 3.32 -6.53
N ASN A 375 29.24 2.49 -7.56
CA ASN A 375 28.57 2.85 -8.82
C ASN A 375 27.21 3.47 -8.50
N ALA A 376 27.10 4.79 -8.70
CA ALA A 376 26.00 5.60 -8.19
C ALA A 376 24.61 5.16 -8.67
N ALA A 377 24.52 4.76 -9.94
CA ALA A 377 23.30 4.29 -10.56
C ALA A 377 23.64 3.05 -11.41
N PRO A 378 23.37 1.82 -10.93
CA PRO A 378 23.66 0.62 -11.69
C PRO A 378 22.81 0.61 -12.96
N SER A 379 23.47 0.38 -14.09
CA SER A 379 22.81 0.10 -15.36
C SER A 379 22.41 -1.37 -15.37
N VAL A 380 21.14 -1.66 -15.66
CA VAL A 380 20.68 -3.04 -15.86
C VAL A 380 20.36 -3.22 -17.35
N PRO A 381 20.62 -4.40 -17.94
CA PRO A 381 20.24 -4.68 -19.32
C PRO A 381 18.75 -4.43 -19.55
N LEU A 382 18.40 -3.85 -20.70
CA LEU A 382 17.02 -3.65 -21.11
C LEU A 382 16.31 -5.03 -21.12
N GLN A 383 15.27 -5.20 -20.31
CA GLN A 383 14.45 -6.41 -20.27
C GLN A 383 13.02 -6.08 -20.72
N SER A 384 12.41 -6.99 -21.48
CA SER A 384 10.97 -6.90 -21.80
C SER A 384 10.17 -6.99 -20.51
N VAL A 385 9.24 -6.07 -20.31
CA VAL A 385 8.33 -6.07 -19.15
C VAL A 385 7.62 -7.44 -19.09
N PRO A 386 7.81 -8.24 -18.03
CA PRO A 386 7.13 -9.53 -17.92
C PRO A 386 5.61 -9.31 -17.89
N LYS A 387 4.87 -9.97 -18.80
CA LYS A 387 3.39 -9.97 -18.78
C LYS A 387 2.89 -10.91 -17.69
N LEU A 388 2.01 -10.41 -16.83
CA LEU A 388 1.25 -11.17 -15.84
C LEU A 388 -0.16 -11.41 -16.39
N ARG A 389 -0.81 -12.53 -15.99
CA ARG A 389 -2.16 -12.86 -16.49
C ARG A 389 -3.23 -11.81 -16.16
N HIS A 390 -3.03 -10.97 -15.14
CA HIS A 390 -3.96 -9.88 -14.85
C HIS A 390 -3.81 -8.71 -15.84
N ASP A 391 -2.68 -8.59 -16.54
CA ASP A 391 -2.53 -7.62 -17.63
C ASP A 391 -3.45 -8.01 -18.81
N ASP A 392 -3.75 -9.31 -18.98
CA ASP A 392 -4.68 -9.81 -20.00
C ASP A 392 -6.16 -9.52 -19.63
N GLU A 393 -6.47 -9.18 -18.38
CA GLU A 393 -7.83 -8.85 -17.91
C GLU A 393 -8.16 -7.35 -17.99
N ASP A 394 -7.17 -6.51 -18.32
CA ASP A 394 -7.35 -5.10 -18.58
C ASP A 394 -7.76 -4.93 -20.06
N ASP A 395 -9.05 -5.14 -20.34
CA ASP A 395 -9.69 -5.00 -21.67
C ASP A 395 -9.48 -3.61 -22.34
N ASN A 396 -8.73 -2.70 -21.71
CA ASN A 396 -8.41 -1.36 -22.19
C ASN A 396 -7.07 -1.25 -22.96
N GLU A 397 -6.35 -2.36 -23.19
CA GLU A 397 -5.24 -2.39 -24.17
C GLU A 397 -5.79 -2.22 -25.60
N GLY A 398 -6.10 -0.99 -25.99
CA GLY A 398 -6.46 -0.65 -27.38
C GLY A 398 -7.36 0.56 -27.57
N GLU A 399 -7.99 1.12 -26.53
CA GLU A 399 -8.94 2.23 -26.71
C GLU A 399 -8.31 3.49 -27.34
N ASP A 400 -7.01 3.72 -27.11
CA ASP A 400 -6.27 4.86 -27.65
C ASP A 400 -5.71 4.62 -29.07
N ASP A 401 -5.68 3.35 -29.51
CA ASP A 401 -5.21 2.92 -30.84
C ASP A 401 -6.37 2.65 -31.84
N GLU A 402 -7.63 2.78 -31.38
CA GLU A 402 -8.81 2.61 -32.24
C GLU A 402 -9.01 3.81 -33.17
N ASP A 403 -9.07 3.53 -34.48
CA ASP A 403 -9.35 4.53 -35.51
C ASP A 403 -10.74 5.15 -35.30
N LYS A 404 -10.77 6.48 -35.11
CA LYS A 404 -11.98 7.26 -34.78
C LYS A 404 -13.06 7.17 -35.86
N ASP A 405 -12.70 6.74 -37.07
CA ASP A 405 -13.62 6.58 -38.20
C ASP A 405 -14.22 5.17 -38.31
N ILE A 406 -13.85 4.23 -37.42
CA ILE A 406 -14.39 2.87 -37.39
C ILE A 406 -15.55 2.77 -36.40
N ARG A 407 -16.69 2.26 -36.88
CA ARG A 407 -17.90 2.09 -36.08
C ARG A 407 -17.70 0.99 -35.02
N ARG A 408 -17.65 1.40 -33.74
CA ARG A 408 -17.62 0.48 -32.59
C ARG A 408 -18.78 -0.52 -32.60
N PRO A 409 -18.56 -1.81 -32.27
CA PRO A 409 -19.61 -2.81 -32.13
C PRO A 409 -20.65 -2.41 -31.07
N VAL A 410 -21.93 -2.69 -31.34
CA VAL A 410 -23.08 -2.35 -30.47
C VAL A 410 -22.90 -2.87 -29.03
N ARG A 411 -22.21 -4.01 -28.86
CA ARG A 411 -21.92 -4.60 -27.54
C ARG A 411 -21.07 -3.70 -26.64
N LEU A 412 -20.19 -2.87 -27.20
CA LEU A 412 -19.38 -1.91 -26.43
C LEU A 412 -20.20 -0.68 -26.03
N TRP A 413 -21.09 -0.20 -26.91
CA TRP A 413 -22.04 0.86 -26.61
C TRP A 413 -23.01 0.50 -25.48
N ASP A 414 -23.43 -0.76 -25.42
CA ASP A 414 -24.29 -1.25 -24.34
C ASP A 414 -23.54 -1.45 -23.02
N LYS A 415 -22.20 -1.63 -23.05
CA LYS A 415 -21.33 -1.60 -21.85
C LYS A 415 -21.20 -0.18 -21.28
N GLU A 416 -21.19 0.84 -22.15
CA GLU A 416 -21.05 2.26 -21.78
C GLU A 416 -22.36 2.93 -21.35
N LYS A 417 -23.52 2.27 -21.48
CA LYS A 417 -24.80 2.83 -21.01
C LYS A 417 -24.82 2.90 -19.48
N GLN A 418 -24.58 4.09 -18.97
CA GLN A 418 -24.94 4.45 -17.61
C GLN A 418 -26.46 4.31 -17.41
N HIS A 419 -26.84 3.66 -16.30
CA HIS A 419 -28.24 3.45 -15.93
C HIS A 419 -28.87 4.80 -15.59
N GLU A 420 -30.12 5.08 -16.02
CA GLU A 420 -30.79 6.40 -15.80
C GLU A 420 -30.94 6.81 -14.31
N THR A 421 -30.62 5.92 -13.38
CA THR A 421 -30.58 6.20 -11.93
C THR A 421 -29.19 6.52 -11.39
N SER A 422 -28.14 6.58 -12.22
CA SER A 422 -26.81 7.00 -11.79
C SER A 422 -26.79 8.53 -11.65
N LEU A 423 -26.85 9.02 -10.42
CA LEU A 423 -26.68 10.43 -10.11
C LEU A 423 -25.20 10.81 -10.23
N SER A 424 -24.83 11.38 -11.38
CA SER A 424 -23.59 12.12 -11.56
C SER A 424 -23.95 13.57 -11.90
N ASP A 425 -23.84 14.46 -10.90
CA ASP A 425 -23.98 15.90 -11.08
C ASP A 425 -22.68 16.47 -11.66
N SER A 426 -22.49 16.32 -12.97
CA SER A 426 -21.57 17.16 -13.72
C SER A 426 -22.38 18.00 -14.72
N GLU A 427 -22.94 19.10 -14.21
CA GLU A 427 -23.39 20.19 -15.07
C GLU A 427 -22.17 20.93 -15.64
N ASP A 428 -22.11 20.93 -16.96
CA ASP A 428 -21.72 22.06 -17.81
C ASP A 428 -20.28 22.63 -17.70
N GLU A 429 -19.37 22.09 -18.52
CA GLU A 429 -18.30 22.86 -19.16
C GLU A 429 -18.48 22.74 -20.68
N GLY A 430 -19.10 23.75 -21.30
CA GLY A 430 -19.25 23.90 -22.75
C GLY A 430 -17.88 23.90 -23.46
N THR A 431 -17.78 23.32 -24.67
CA THR A 431 -18.14 24.03 -25.89
C THR A 431 -18.15 23.07 -27.08
N GLY A 432 -19.18 23.14 -27.93
CA GLY A 432 -19.08 22.71 -29.33
C GLY A 432 -20.18 21.80 -29.88
N GLY A 433 -21.36 22.37 -30.17
CA GLY A 433 -22.16 21.92 -31.32
C GLY A 433 -23.28 20.89 -31.07
N ARG A 434 -24.31 21.25 -30.30
CA ARG A 434 -25.61 20.56 -30.38
C ARG A 434 -26.24 20.79 -31.77
N ARG A 435 -26.31 19.74 -32.59
CA ARG A 435 -27.23 19.63 -33.72
C ARG A 435 -27.99 18.31 -33.60
N HIS A 436 -29.19 18.35 -33.02
CA HIS A 436 -30.45 17.91 -33.64
C HIS A 436 -31.54 17.66 -32.57
N CYS A 437 -32.20 18.72 -32.10
CA CYS A 437 -33.58 18.62 -31.62
C CYS A 437 -34.49 19.10 -32.75
N LYS A 438 -35.36 18.22 -33.27
CA LYS A 438 -36.55 18.64 -34.01
C LYS A 438 -37.77 17.90 -33.46
N ASN A 439 -38.59 18.65 -32.74
CA ASN A 439 -39.99 18.35 -32.47
C ASN A 439 -40.76 18.26 -33.79
N TYR A 440 -41.76 17.38 -33.84
CA TYR A 440 -42.92 17.57 -34.72
C TYR A 440 -44.20 17.06 -34.04
N LYS A 441 -45.13 17.98 -33.77
CA LYS A 441 -46.57 17.73 -33.72
C LYS A 441 -47.18 18.57 -34.84
N GLU A 442 -47.93 17.96 -35.76
CA GLU A 442 -49.38 18.17 -35.89
C GLU A 442 -50.01 17.47 -37.11
N ASN A 443 -51.13 16.81 -36.80
CA ASN A 443 -52.42 16.72 -37.49
C ASN A 443 -52.59 16.20 -38.94
N SER A 444 -53.43 15.15 -38.96
CA SER A 444 -54.60 14.93 -39.82
C SER A 444 -54.39 14.45 -41.25
N VAL A 445 -54.81 13.20 -41.53
CA VAL A 445 -55.76 12.83 -42.61
C VAL A 445 -56.46 11.50 -42.23
N LYS A 446 -57.72 11.40 -42.64
CA LYS A 446 -58.79 10.46 -42.30
C LYS A 446 -58.72 9.09 -43.02
N LYS A 447 -59.02 8.03 -42.25
CA LYS A 447 -60.09 6.98 -42.44
C LYS A 447 -60.01 5.98 -43.62
N SER A 448 -59.85 4.69 -43.28
CA SER A 448 -60.67 3.53 -43.75
C SER A 448 -60.24 2.25 -42.98
N GLN A 449 -61.11 1.71 -42.10
CA GLN A 449 -61.89 0.46 -42.23
C GLN A 449 -61.03 -0.83 -42.33
N SER A 450 -60.86 -1.59 -41.23
CA SER A 450 -61.68 -2.73 -40.74
C SER A 450 -61.58 -4.03 -41.55
N LYS A 451 -61.01 -5.10 -40.96
CA LYS A 451 -61.62 -6.42 -40.67
C LYS A 451 -60.60 -7.57 -40.53
N SER A 452 -60.78 -8.30 -39.42
CA SER A 452 -60.61 -9.73 -39.06
C SER A 452 -59.91 -10.79 -39.96
N PRO A 453 -59.50 -11.94 -39.36
CA PRO A 453 -58.51 -12.91 -39.87
C PRO A 453 -59.11 -14.24 -40.38
N ALA A 454 -58.26 -15.09 -41.01
CA ALA A 454 -58.39 -16.53 -41.39
C ALA A 454 -57.69 -16.74 -42.77
N ASP A 455 -56.92 -17.77 -43.15
CA ASP A 455 -56.83 -19.22 -42.85
C ASP A 455 -55.49 -19.77 -43.45
N ILE A 456 -54.69 -20.63 -42.78
CA ILE A 456 -54.58 -22.12 -42.85
C ILE A 456 -53.35 -22.67 -43.63
N VAL A 457 -52.52 -23.43 -42.87
CA VAL A 457 -51.72 -24.67 -43.15
C VAL A 457 -50.50 -24.67 -44.08
N ILE A 458 -49.34 -25.14 -43.55
CA ILE A 458 -48.36 -26.12 -44.12
C ILE A 458 -47.59 -26.74 -42.91
N GLU A 459 -47.77 -28.00 -42.52
CA GLU A 459 -47.03 -29.26 -42.87
C GLU A 459 -45.51 -29.31 -42.59
N GLU A 460 -45.08 -30.33 -41.83
CA GLU A 460 -43.71 -30.59 -41.31
C GLU A 460 -42.90 -31.62 -42.12
N ALA A 461 -41.57 -31.51 -41.94
CA ALA A 461 -40.49 -32.52 -42.04
C ALA A 461 -39.74 -32.70 -43.39
N PRO A 462 -38.51 -33.29 -43.40
CA PRO A 462 -37.32 -33.05 -42.57
C PRO A 462 -36.00 -32.95 -43.39
N MET A 463 -34.85 -32.67 -42.74
CA MET A 463 -33.52 -32.59 -43.36
C MET A 463 -32.61 -33.75 -42.87
N ILE A 464 -31.95 -34.44 -43.81
CA ILE A 464 -31.04 -35.57 -43.60
C ILE A 464 -29.56 -35.14 -43.73
N ILE A 465 -28.75 -35.88 -42.98
CA ILE A 465 -27.31 -35.91 -42.68
C ILE A 465 -26.39 -36.12 -43.91
N SER A 466 -25.13 -35.70 -43.79
CA SER A 466 -23.99 -36.43 -44.37
C SER A 466 -22.76 -36.35 -43.46
N GLU A 467 -22.13 -37.51 -43.25
CA GLU A 467 -20.99 -37.83 -42.39
C GLU A 467 -19.76 -38.13 -43.27
N GLU A 468 -18.54 -37.79 -42.84
CA GLU A 468 -17.35 -38.57 -43.24
C GLU A 468 -16.19 -38.54 -42.23
N VAL A 469 -15.47 -39.66 -42.21
CA VAL A 469 -14.57 -40.27 -41.21
C VAL A 469 -13.12 -39.75 -41.22
N LEU A 470 -12.43 -39.77 -40.07
CA LEU A 470 -10.96 -39.99 -40.03
C LEU A 470 -10.49 -40.76 -38.77
N LYS A 471 -9.60 -41.75 -38.99
CA LYS A 471 -9.10 -42.80 -38.07
C LYS A 471 -7.96 -42.33 -37.14
N PRO A 472 -7.68 -43.05 -36.03
CA PRO A 472 -6.52 -42.83 -35.16
C PRO A 472 -5.32 -43.73 -35.49
N SER A 473 -4.10 -43.28 -35.17
CA SER A 473 -2.86 -44.07 -35.22
C SER A 473 -2.28 -44.33 -33.83
N SER A 474 -1.58 -45.45 -33.73
CA SER A 474 -1.34 -46.31 -32.58
C SER A 474 -0.06 -46.04 -31.75
N GLN A 475 -0.17 -46.41 -30.47
CA GLN A 475 0.78 -47.00 -29.50
C GLN A 475 2.27 -47.18 -29.86
N GLY A 476 3.11 -46.85 -28.86
CA GLY A 476 4.41 -47.44 -28.58
C GLY A 476 4.60 -47.59 -27.07
N VAL A 477 4.77 -48.83 -26.61
CA VAL A 477 4.96 -49.31 -25.23
C VAL A 477 6.44 -49.27 -24.85
N LEU A 478 6.76 -49.16 -23.54
CA LEU A 478 7.90 -49.70 -22.75
C LEU A 478 8.04 -48.82 -21.49
N GLU A 479 8.26 -49.25 -20.25
CA GLU A 479 8.31 -50.53 -19.55
C GLU A 479 8.43 -50.16 -18.05
N GLU A 480 7.86 -50.97 -17.15
CA GLU A 480 7.98 -50.78 -15.69
C GLU A 480 9.39 -51.13 -15.18
N SER A 481 9.88 -50.41 -14.16
CA SER A 481 10.71 -51.07 -13.14
C SER A 481 10.55 -50.41 -11.77
N SER A 482 10.16 -51.25 -10.82
CA SER A 482 10.16 -51.02 -9.38
C SER A 482 11.33 -51.76 -8.76
N ALA A 483 12.10 -51.14 -7.86
CA ALA A 483 12.75 -51.82 -6.73
C ALA A 483 13.49 -50.82 -5.81
N PRO A 484 13.64 -51.16 -4.52
CA PRO A 484 13.85 -50.21 -3.43
C PRO A 484 15.32 -50.08 -3.03
N VAL A 485 15.66 -49.05 -2.26
CA VAL A 485 16.91 -49.05 -1.48
C VAL A 485 16.59 -48.75 -0.03
N SER A 486 16.86 -49.76 0.80
CA SER A 486 16.81 -49.72 2.26
C SER A 486 18.23 -49.98 2.80
N LEU A 487 18.63 -49.11 3.73
CA LEU A 487 19.51 -49.32 4.89
C LEU A 487 20.93 -49.88 4.71
N LEU A 488 21.90 -49.06 5.13
CA LEU A 488 22.96 -49.48 6.06
C LEU A 488 23.10 -48.44 7.18
N LEU A 489 22.75 -48.88 8.39
CA LEU A 489 23.08 -48.30 9.71
C LEU A 489 24.60 -48.46 9.95
N SER A 490 25.30 -47.55 10.65
CA SER A 490 25.36 -47.44 12.13
C SER A 490 26.60 -46.56 12.52
N PRO A 491 26.97 -46.34 13.82
CA PRO A 491 26.51 -45.22 14.66
C PRO A 491 27.65 -44.48 15.43
N THR A 492 27.39 -43.27 15.95
CA THR A 492 27.99 -42.70 17.18
C THR A 492 27.08 -41.56 17.66
N THR A 493 26.28 -41.70 18.74
CA THR A 493 26.60 -41.30 20.14
C THR A 493 27.37 -39.98 20.19
N ASP A 494 26.90 -38.89 20.81
CA ASP A 494 26.36 -38.81 22.17
C ASP A 494 25.55 -37.51 22.38
N ALA A 495 24.64 -37.55 23.35
CA ALA A 495 23.72 -36.49 23.72
C ALA A 495 24.27 -35.67 24.91
N THR A 496 24.00 -34.37 24.95
CA THR A 496 23.77 -33.65 26.23
C THR A 496 22.99 -32.34 26.01
N GLN A 497 21.68 -32.46 26.26
CA GLN A 497 20.70 -31.59 26.94
C GLN A 497 20.64 -30.04 26.80
N PRO A 498 19.41 -29.48 26.85
CA PRO A 498 19.12 -28.06 26.66
C PRO A 498 19.12 -27.23 27.96
N ILE A 499 19.42 -25.94 27.82
CA ILE A 499 19.42 -24.92 28.88
C ILE A 499 17.98 -24.40 29.09
N PRO A 500 17.48 -24.23 30.33
CA PRO A 500 16.11 -23.81 30.58
C PRO A 500 15.92 -22.28 30.52
N LEU A 501 14.75 -21.89 30.00
CA LEU A 501 14.17 -20.55 30.04
C LEU A 501 13.77 -20.16 31.47
N THR A 502 14.24 -19.00 31.95
CA THR A 502 13.74 -18.36 33.17
C THR A 502 12.73 -17.27 32.84
N SER A 503 11.53 -17.43 33.42
CA SER A 503 10.46 -16.46 33.52
C SER A 503 10.89 -15.19 34.25
N ILE A 504 10.62 -14.02 33.70
CA ILE A 504 10.74 -12.74 34.41
C ILE A 504 9.42 -12.53 35.17
N ALA A 505 9.50 -12.66 36.49
CA ALA A 505 8.44 -12.32 37.41
C ALA A 505 8.40 -10.81 37.66
N SER A 506 7.18 -10.29 37.74
CA SER A 506 6.81 -8.97 38.25
C SER A 506 7.39 -8.70 39.63
N ALA A 507 8.10 -7.59 39.80
CA ALA A 507 8.42 -7.02 41.10
C ALA A 507 7.62 -5.71 41.28
N THR A 508 6.48 -5.84 41.93
CA THR A 508 5.84 -4.78 42.72
C THR A 508 6.63 -4.61 44.00
N THR A 509 7.13 -3.41 44.29
CA THR A 509 7.54 -3.03 45.65
C THR A 509 6.63 -1.91 46.12
N ASP A 510 5.75 -2.27 47.04
CA ASP A 510 4.99 -1.38 47.88
C ASP A 510 5.91 -0.55 48.79
N ALA A 511 5.37 0.59 49.15
CA ALA A 511 5.88 1.53 50.12
C ALA A 511 5.95 0.92 51.53
N ASP A 512 6.96 1.31 52.28
CA ASP A 512 6.87 1.37 53.74
C ASP A 512 7.37 2.72 54.25
N VAL A 513 6.60 3.21 55.21
CA VAL A 513 6.65 4.47 55.92
C VAL A 513 7.56 4.31 57.13
N GLU A 514 8.48 5.24 57.37
CA GLU A 514 8.90 5.56 58.75
C GLU A 514 9.06 7.07 58.93
N MET A 515 8.25 7.59 59.85
CA MET A 515 8.48 8.86 60.55
C MET A 515 9.33 8.58 61.78
N GLU A 516 10.32 9.45 62.05
CA GLU A 516 10.63 10.09 63.34
C GLU A 516 12.09 10.59 63.31
N GLY A 517 12.29 11.89 63.60
CA GLY A 517 13.61 12.52 63.77
C GLY A 517 13.71 13.91 63.18
#